data_AF-A0A957EFL3-F1
#
_entry.id   AF-A0A957EFL3-F1
#
_cell.length_a   1.000
_cell.length_b   1.000
_cell.length_c   1.000
_cell.angle_alpha   90.00
_cell.angle_beta   90.00
_cell.angle_gamma   90.00
#
_symmetry.space_group_name_H-M   'P 1'
#
loop_
_entity.id
_entity.type
_entity.pdbx_description
1 polymer ?
#
loop_
_entity_poly.entity_id
_entity_poly.type
_entity_poly.pdbx_seq_one_letter_code
_entity_poly.pdbx_strand_id
1 'polypeptide(L)'
;IAWVINPSDLTAVSSTGWTAILLMGFTTGLSRLTLFLGVKHLGSLQTALLGMLEVVVSIVLAILFLGERFTLIQWLGALVLLVSILLVRYERNVPKFIDYWKFFWRLHLRR
;
A
#
# COMPACT_ATOMS: atom_id res chain seq x y z
N ILE A 1 7.47 1.52 24.92
CA ILE A 1 6.93 1.72 26.29
C ILE A 1 6.84 0.38 27.04
N ALA A 2 6.27 -0.68 26.48
CA ALA A 2 6.18 -2.00 27.13
C ALA A 2 7.53 -2.60 27.63
N TRP A 3 8.61 -2.50 26.83
CA TRP A 3 9.94 -3.01 27.22
C TRP A 3 10.58 -2.26 28.41
N VAL A 4 10.21 -0.99 28.62
CA VAL A 4 10.71 -0.19 29.76
C VAL A 4 10.06 -0.63 31.07
N ILE A 5 8.83 -1.15 31.00
CA ILE A 5 8.03 -1.55 32.16
C ILE A 5 8.29 -3.02 32.53
N ASN A 6 8.64 -3.86 31.55
CA ASN A 6 9.08 -5.24 31.77
C ASN A 6 10.24 -5.56 30.81
N PRO A 7 11.50 -5.36 31.26
CA PRO A 7 12.66 -5.66 30.43
C PRO A 7 12.79 -7.17 30.28
N SER A 8 12.30 -7.68 29.15
CA SER A 8 12.53 -9.06 28.73
C SER A 8 13.98 -9.23 28.29
N ASP A 9 14.68 -10.22 28.82
CA ASP A 9 16.03 -10.56 28.40
C ASP A 9 16.08 -10.87 26.90
N LEU A 10 16.94 -10.16 26.17
CA LEU A 10 17.15 -10.36 24.73
C LEU A 10 17.66 -11.79 24.41
N THR A 11 18.21 -12.47 25.41
CA THR A 11 18.66 -13.87 25.35
C THR A 11 17.51 -14.88 25.38
N ALA A 12 16.29 -14.47 25.74
CA ALA A 12 15.10 -15.30 25.68
C ALA A 12 14.63 -15.55 24.23
N VAL A 13 15.14 -14.77 23.27
CA VAL A 13 14.85 -14.96 21.85
C VAL A 13 15.71 -16.11 21.32
N SER A 14 15.07 -17.21 20.96
CA SER A 14 15.72 -18.37 20.36
C SER A 14 16.40 -18.02 19.02
N SER A 15 17.35 -18.84 18.59
CA SER A 15 18.02 -18.70 17.28
C SER A 15 17.01 -18.63 16.12
N THR A 16 15.89 -19.36 16.23
CA THR A 16 14.77 -19.32 15.28
C THR A 16 13.97 -18.02 15.33
N GLY A 17 13.85 -17.39 16.51
CA GLY A 17 13.21 -16.08 16.65
C GLY A 17 14.01 -14.97 15.94
N TRP A 18 15.33 -15.01 16.06
CA TRP A 18 16.21 -14.05 15.37
C TRP A 18 16.15 -14.19 13.84
N THR A 19 16.13 -15.42 13.32
CA THR A 19 15.98 -15.64 11.87
C THR A 19 14.61 -15.19 11.38
N ALA A 20 13.54 -15.42 12.15
CA ALA A 20 12.19 -14.93 11.81
C ALA A 20 12.13 -13.39 11.75
N ILE A 21 12.75 -12.69 12.70
CA ILE A 21 12.81 -11.21 12.71
C ILE A 21 13.55 -10.69 11.48
N LEU A 22 14.70 -11.29 11.14
CA LEU A 22 15.48 -10.89 9.96
C LEU A 22 14.69 -11.12 8.67
N LEU A 23 14.04 -12.27 8.54
CA LEU A 23 13.21 -12.60 7.37
C LEU A 23 12.01 -11.66 7.23
N MET A 24 11.30 -11.37 8.32
CA MET A 24 10.18 -10.41 8.30
C MET A 24 10.66 -9.01 7.91
N GLY A 25 11.78 -8.56 8.48
CA GLY A 25 12.37 -7.26 8.16
C GLY A 25 12.75 -7.17 6.69
N PHE A 26 13.39 -8.21 6.17
CA PHE A 26 13.78 -8.30 4.76
C PHE A 26 12.56 -8.29 3.83
N THR A 27 11.57 -9.14 4.07
CA THR A 27 10.34 -9.21 3.25
C THR A 27 9.56 -7.90 3.29
N THR A 28 9.43 -7.27 4.45
CA THR A 28 8.74 -5.97 4.58
C THR A 28 9.50 -4.87 3.85
N GLY A 29 10.83 -4.83 3.99
CA GLY A 29 11.69 -3.89 3.29
C GLY A 29 11.58 -4.05 1.78
N LEU A 30 11.68 -5.28 1.30
CA LEU A 30 11.54 -5.62 -0.11
C LEU A 30 10.15 -5.23 -0.65
N SER A 31 9.07 -5.53 0.09
CA SER A 31 7.71 -5.15 -0.29
C SER A 31 7.56 -3.63 -0.44
N ARG A 32 8.15 -2.84 0.46
CA ARG A 32 8.14 -1.38 0.37
C ARG A 32 8.95 -0.86 -0.81
N LEU A 33 10.13 -1.42 -1.08
CA LEU A 33 10.94 -1.06 -2.24
C LEU A 33 10.20 -1.35 -3.55
N THR A 34 9.56 -2.51 -3.66
CA THR A 34 8.74 -2.87 -4.82
C THR A 34 7.55 -1.94 -4.97
N LEU A 35 6.91 -1.53 -3.88
CA LEU A 35 5.84 -0.54 -3.91
C LEU A 35 6.34 0.80 -4.46
N PHE A 36 7.48 1.30 -3.96
CA PHE A 36 8.09 2.53 -4.48
C PHE A 36 8.51 2.42 -5.95
N LEU A 37 9.04 1.28 -6.37
CA LEU A 37 9.39 1.01 -7.77
C LEU A 37 8.14 0.93 -8.67
N GLY A 38 7.08 0.31 -8.17
CA GLY A 38 5.78 0.22 -8.83
C GLY A 38 5.15 1.60 -9.00
N VAL A 39 5.19 2.45 -7.96
CA VAL A 39 4.75 3.85 -8.05
C VAL A 39 5.57 4.62 -9.09
N LYS A 40 6.88 4.37 -9.18
CA LYS A 40 7.76 5.04 -10.14
C LYS A 40 7.51 4.62 -11.60
N HIS A 41 7.13 3.36 -11.85
CA HIS A 41 6.92 2.83 -13.20
C HIS A 41 5.47 2.93 -13.69
N LEU A 42 4.49 2.68 -12.82
CA LEU A 42 3.05 2.68 -13.14
C LEU A 42 2.38 4.03 -12.81
N GLY A 43 3.04 4.86 -12.01
CA GLY A 43 2.44 6.05 -11.41
C GLY A 43 1.66 5.70 -10.13
N SER A 44 1.57 6.66 -9.20
CA SER A 44 0.87 6.50 -7.92
C SER A 44 -0.59 6.07 -8.07
N LEU A 45 -1.24 6.49 -9.16
CA LEU A 45 -2.63 6.16 -9.46
C LEU A 45 -2.80 4.67 -9.81
N GLN A 46 -1.93 4.10 -10.66
CA GLN A 46 -2.06 2.69 -11.05
C GLN A 46 -1.69 1.74 -9.90
N THR A 47 -0.72 2.11 -9.06
CA THR A 47 -0.39 1.32 -7.86
C THR A 47 -1.51 1.35 -6.83
N ALA A 48 -2.15 2.51 -6.62
CA ALA A 48 -3.35 2.59 -5.78
C ALA A 48 -4.49 1.72 -6.34
N LEU A 49 -4.73 1.75 -7.66
CA LEU A 49 -5.74 0.91 -8.31
C LEU A 49 -5.45 -0.59 -8.16
N LEU A 50 -4.17 -0.99 -8.21
CA LEU A 50 -3.77 -2.39 -7.99
C LEU A 50 -4.08 -2.86 -6.56
N GLY A 51 -3.76 -2.04 -5.56
CA GLY A 51 -4.08 -2.34 -4.16
C GLY A 51 -5.58 -2.39 -3.88
N MET A 52 -6.36 -1.53 -4.56
CA MET A 52 -7.82 -1.59 -4.49
C MET A 52 -8.37 -2.90 -5.10
N LEU A 53 -7.78 -3.37 -6.20
CA LEU A 53 -8.17 -4.63 -6.84
C LEU A 53 -7.89 -5.84 -5.92
N GLU A 54 -6.76 -5.82 -5.21
CA GLU A 54 -6.40 -6.85 -4.23
C GLU A 54 -7.48 -6.99 -3.13
N VAL A 55 -7.99 -5.87 -2.61
CA VAL A 55 -9.05 -5.87 -1.60
C VAL A 55 -10.34 -6.48 -2.17
N VAL A 56 -10.73 -6.11 -3.39
CA VAL A 56 -11.94 -6.67 -4.04
C VAL A 56 -11.80 -8.17 -4.26
N VAL A 57 -10.66 -8.62 -4.77
CA VAL A 57 -10.38 -10.04 -4.99
C VAL A 57 -10.40 -10.81 -3.67
N SER A 58 -9.83 -10.24 -2.60
CA SER A 58 -9.84 -10.86 -1.26
C SER A 58 -11.25 -11.05 -0.72
N ILE A 59 -12.14 -10.06 -0.89
CA ILE A 59 -13.55 -10.16 -0.48
C ILE A 59 -14.27 -11.27 -1.27
N VAL A 60 -14.07 -11.31 -2.60
CA VAL A 60 -14.67 -12.34 -3.45
C VAL A 60 -14.18 -13.73 -3.04
N LEU A 61 -12.89 -13.90 -2.80
CA LEU A 61 -12.32 -15.16 -2.33
C LEU A 61 -12.86 -15.55 -0.95
N ALA A 62 -13.01 -14.61 -0.02
CA ALA A 62 -13.57 -14.88 1.30
C ALA A 62 -15.02 -15.40 1.21
N ILE A 63 -15.85 -14.80 0.35
CA ILE A 63 -17.24 -15.25 0.14
C ILE A 63 -17.28 -16.64 -0.52
N LEU A 64 -16.46 -16.85 -1.56
CA LEU A 64 -16.51 -18.08 -2.36
C LEU A 64 -15.86 -19.29 -1.67
N PHE A 65 -14.70 -19.11 -1.02
CA PHE A 65 -13.93 -20.20 -0.42
C PHE A 65 -14.27 -20.45 1.05
N LEU A 66 -14.49 -19.38 1.83
CA LEU A 66 -14.72 -19.50 3.27
C LEU A 66 -16.20 -19.71 3.61
N GLY A 67 -17.11 -19.41 2.67
CA GLY A 67 -18.56 -19.51 2.87
C GLY A 67 -19.08 -18.54 3.93
N GLU A 68 -18.33 -17.47 4.23
CA GLU A 68 -18.73 -16.50 5.23
C GLU A 68 -20.02 -15.78 4.82
N ARG A 69 -20.98 -15.75 5.75
CA ARG A 69 -22.21 -14.97 5.60
C ARG A 69 -21.93 -13.55 6.04
N PHE A 70 -21.76 -12.67 5.06
CA PHE A 70 -21.53 -11.26 5.32
C PHE A 70 -22.76 -10.65 6.00
N THR A 71 -22.52 -9.99 7.14
CA THR A 71 -23.53 -9.21 7.85
C THR A 71 -23.90 -7.97 7.04
N LEU A 72 -25.09 -7.38 7.31
CA LEU A 72 -25.53 -6.14 6.64
C LEU A 72 -24.50 -5.00 6.74
N ILE A 73 -23.78 -4.92 7.87
CA ILE A 73 -22.73 -3.92 8.07
C ILE A 73 -21.55 -4.14 7.12
N GLN A 74 -21.16 -5.39 6.88
CA GLN A 74 -20.04 -5.72 5.98
C GLN A 74 -20.43 -5.47 4.51
N TRP A 75 -21.69 -5.70 4.15
CA TRP A 75 -22.22 -5.33 2.83
C TRP A 75 -22.18 -3.82 2.59
N LEU A 76 -22.53 -3.01 3.60
CA LEU A 76 -22.39 -1.56 3.52
C LEU A 76 -20.92 -1.16 3.38
N GLY A 77 -20.02 -1.78 4.13
CA GLY A 77 -18.57 -1.56 4.00
C GLY A 77 -18.04 -1.89 2.60
N ALA A 78 -18.46 -3.02 2.03
CA ALA A 78 -18.11 -3.42 0.68
C ALA A 78 -18.64 -2.44 -0.38
N LEU A 79 -19.87 -1.95 -0.21
CA LEU A 79 -20.46 -0.94 -1.09
C LEU A 79 -19.68 0.38 -1.06
N VAL A 80 -19.32 0.86 0.13
CA VAL A 80 -18.49 2.08 0.28
C VAL A 80 -17.13 1.90 -0.39
N LEU A 81 -16.52 0.73 -0.25
CA LEU A 81 -15.27 0.37 -0.93
C LEU A 81 -15.43 0.44 -2.46
N LEU A 82 -16.46 -0.20 -3.01
CA LEU A 82 -16.73 -0.18 -4.45
C LEU A 82 -16.94 1.25 -4.99
N VAL A 83 -17.72 2.07 -4.28
CA VAL A 83 -17.94 3.48 -4.66
C VAL A 83 -16.62 4.26 -4.63
N SER A 84 -15.79 4.04 -3.62
CA SER A 84 -14.48 4.71 -3.50
C SER A 84 -13.58 4.38 -4.68
N ILE A 85 -13.55 3.12 -5.12
CA ILE A 85 -12.77 2.68 -6.29
C ILE A 85 -13.27 3.30 -7.58
N LEU A 86 -14.60 3.34 -7.77
CA LEU A 86 -15.24 4.00 -8.92
C LEU A 86 -14.89 5.49 -8.99
N LEU A 87 -14.87 6.16 -7.84
CA LEU A 87 -14.56 7.59 -7.74
C LEU A 87 -13.09 7.87 -8.10
N VAL A 88 -12.15 7.07 -7.56
CA VAL A 88 -10.72 7.16 -7.89
C VAL A 88 -10.47 6.93 -9.38
N ARG A 89 -11.19 5.99 -10.00
CA ARG A 89 -11.10 5.76 -11.45
C ARG A 89 -11.56 6.98 -12.26
N TYR A 90 -12.52 7.75 -11.74
CA TYR A 90 -13.05 8.93 -12.41
C TYR A 90 -12.13 10.16 -12.28
N GLU A 91 -11.18 10.13 -11.34
CA GLU A 91 -10.19 11.18 -11.15
C GLU A 91 -9.13 11.15 -12.26
N ARG A 92 -9.54 11.61 -13.45
CA ARG A 92 -8.73 11.63 -14.68
C ARG A 92 -7.91 12.90 -14.85
N ASN A 93 -7.60 13.59 -13.76
CA ASN A 93 -6.79 14.82 -13.78
C ASN A 93 -5.72 14.75 -12.70
N VAL A 94 -4.68 13.93 -12.96
CA VAL A 94 -3.40 14.16 -12.33
C VAL A 94 -2.94 15.53 -12.82
N PRO A 95 -2.81 16.57 -11.98
CA PRO A 95 -2.19 17.80 -12.41
C PRO A 95 -0.80 17.42 -12.92
N LYS A 96 -0.51 17.69 -14.20
CA LYS A 96 0.85 17.62 -14.71
C LYS A 96 1.66 18.51 -13.77
N PHE A 97 2.49 17.91 -12.93
CA PHE A 97 3.38 18.63 -12.03
C PHE A 97 4.12 19.61 -12.93
N ILE A 98 3.77 20.90 -12.85
CA ILE A 98 4.39 21.92 -13.68
C ILE A 98 5.84 21.85 -13.29
N ASP A 99 6.65 21.37 -14.22
CA ASP A 99 8.07 21.13 -14.02
C ASP A 99 8.73 22.51 -14.05
N TYR A 100 8.59 23.27 -12.95
CA TYR A 100 9.08 24.64 -12.81
C TYR A 100 10.57 24.72 -13.12
N TRP A 101 11.30 23.63 -12.89
CA TRP A 101 12.70 23.51 -13.26
C TRP A 101 12.92 23.63 -14.78
N LYS A 102 12.07 22.99 -15.61
CA LYS A 102 12.12 23.13 -17.08
C LYS A 102 11.61 24.48 -17.57
N PHE A 103 10.72 25.13 -16.82
CA PHE A 103 10.30 26.51 -17.11
C PHE A 103 11.45 27.49 -16.84
N PHE A 104 12.11 27.36 -15.69
CA PHE A 104 13.22 28.22 -15.27
C PHE A 104 14.47 28.02 -16.14
N TRP A 105 14.81 26.76 -16.49
CA TRP A 105 15.92 26.47 -17.41
C TRP A 105 15.71 27.10 -18.80
N ARG A 106 14.48 27.05 -19.33
CA ARG A 106 14.17 27.70 -20.62
C ARG A 106 14.25 29.22 -20.57
N LEU A 107 14.01 29.82 -19.40
CA LEU A 107 14.15 31.26 -19.21
C LEU A 107 15.63 31.68 -19.10
N HIS A 108 16.48 30.81 -18.55
CA HIS A 108 17.92 31.08 -18.37
C HIS A 108 18.75 30.84 -19.65
N LEU A 109 18.31 29.97 -20.56
CA LEU A 109 19.01 29.66 -21.84
C LEU A 109 18.88 30.74 -22.94
N ARG A 110 18.29 31.90 -22.63
CA ARG A 110 17.99 32.95 -23.62
C ARG A 110 18.67 34.30 -23.31
N ARG A 111 19.72 34.29 -22.49
CA ARG A 111 20.64 35.43 -22.32
C ARG A 111 22.08 34.97 -22.46
#